data_AF-A0A954FWW3-F1
#
_entry.id   AF-A0A954FWW3-F1
#
_cell.length_a   1.000
_cell.length_b   1.000
_cell.length_c   1.000
_cell.angle_alpha   90.00
_cell.angle_beta   90.00
_cell.angle_gamma   90.00
#
_symmetry.space_group_name_H-M   'P 1'
#
loop_
_entity.id
_entity.type
_entity.pdbx_description
1 polymer ?
#
loop_
_entity_poly.entity_id
_entity_poly.type
_entity_poly.pdbx_seq_one_letter_code
_entity_poly.pdbx_strand_id
1 'polypeptide(L)' 'MAKASTVDHQWLVVDADNQIVGRLAAKIATILMGKHKPTYTPHVDTGDYVIVVNCDRIKFSGKGL' A
#
# COMPACT_ATOMS: atom_id res chain seq x y z
N MET A 1 -2.51 22.34 1.52
CA MET A 1 -1.34 21.58 1.04
C MET A 1 -0.58 21.10 2.25
N ALA A 2 -0.25 19.82 2.31
CA ALA A 2 0.56 19.29 3.40
C ALA A 2 1.97 19.90 3.35
N LYS A 3 2.57 20.20 4.51
CA LYS A 3 3.99 20.52 4.61
C LYS A 3 4.73 19.23 4.93
N ALA A 4 5.87 18.99 4.30
CA ALA A 4 6.64 17.76 4.47
C ALA A 4 6.99 17.48 5.95
N SER A 5 7.19 18.52 6.77
CA SER A 5 7.53 18.40 8.19
C SER A 5 6.35 18.04 9.10
N THR A 6 5.12 18.00 8.59
CA THR A 6 3.91 17.71 9.38
C THR A 6 3.18 16.46 8.89
N VAL A 7 3.79 15.69 7.99
CA VAL A 7 3.20 14.45 7.52
C VAL A 7 3.39 13.39 8.59
N ASP A 8 2.29 12.86 9.10
CA ASP A 8 2.30 11.69 9.97
C ASP A 8 2.20 10.42 9.12
N HIS A 9 3.22 9.58 9.24
CA HIS A 9 3.33 8.30 8.55
C HIS A 9 2.97 7.17 9.50
N GLN A 10 1.99 6.36 9.12
CA GLN A 10 1.56 5.20 9.89
C GLN A 10 2.20 3.93 9.34
N TRP A 11 2.36 2.94 10.21
CA TRP A 11 2.78 1.59 9.81
C TRP A 11 1.55 0.70 9.71
N LEU A 12 1.33 0.12 8.54
CA LEU A 12 0.27 -0.86 8.31
C LEU A 12 0.87 -2.24 8.07
N VAL A 13 0.24 -3.26 8.66
CA VAL A 13 0.56 -4.65 8.41
C VAL A 13 -0.55 -5.24 7.54
N VAL A 14 -0.18 -5.87 6.44
CA VAL A 14 -1.10 -6.45 5.46
C VAL A 14 -0.84 -7.95 5.34
N ASP A 15 -1.87 -8.74 5.60
CA ASP A 15 -1.84 -10.18 5.39
C ASP A 15 -2.12 -10.53 3.92
N ALA A 16 -1.18 -11.22 3.28
CA ALA A 16 -1.29 -11.62 1.88
C ALA A 16 -2.02 -12.96 1.68
N ASP A 17 -2.40 -13.67 2.76
CA ASP A 17 -3.04 -14.98 2.64
C ASP A 17 -4.35 -14.89 1.82
N ASN A 18 -4.49 -15.80 0.86
CA ASN A 18 -5.63 -15.91 -0.05
C ASN A 18 -5.90 -14.65 -0.91
N GLN A 19 -4.98 -13.68 -0.96
CA GLN A 19 -5.11 -12.49 -1.81
C GLN A 19 -4.60 -12.74 -3.22
N ILE A 20 -5.17 -12.05 -4.22
CA ILE A 20 -4.63 -12.03 -5.58
C ILE A 20 -3.55 -10.95 -5.68
N VAL A 21 -2.33 -11.33 -6.06
CA VAL A 21 -1.13 -10.46 -6.09
C VAL A 21 -1.41 -9.10 -6.74
N GLY A 22 -1.92 -9.10 -7.98
CA GLY A 22 -2.15 -7.85 -8.70
C GLY A 22 -3.18 -6.93 -8.03
N ARG A 23 -4.22 -7.51 -7.42
CA ARG A 23 -5.25 -6.73 -6.71
C ARG A 23 -4.71 -6.17 -5.39
N LEU A 24 -3.91 -6.96 -4.67
CA LEU A 24 -3.28 -6.52 -3.43
C LEU A 24 -2.27 -5.39 -3.68
N ALA A 25 -1.39 -5.57 -4.68
CA ALA A 25 -0.38 -4.58 -5.05
C ALA A 25 -1.00 -3.24 -5.45
N ALA A 26 -2.08 -3.23 -6.22
CA ALA A 26 -2.77 -1.99 -6.61
C ALA A 26 -3.32 -1.22 -5.40
N LYS A 27 -3.87 -1.94 -4.41
CA LYS A 27 -4.34 -1.33 -3.15
C LYS A 27 -3.17 -0.78 -2.33
N ILE A 28 -2.10 -1.56 -2.15
CA ILE A 28 -0.91 -1.13 -1.40
C ILE A 28 -0.29 0.10 -2.04
N ALA A 29 -0.17 0.16 -3.37
CA ALA A 29 0.35 1.33 -4.08
C ALA A 29 -0.44 2.61 -3.76
N THR A 30 -1.76 2.51 -3.58
CA THR A 30 -2.62 3.65 -3.21
C THR A 30 -2.28 4.18 -1.82
N ILE A 31 -1.96 3.27 -0.89
CA ILE A 31 -1.54 3.58 0.49
C ILE A 31 -0.14 4.19 0.52
N LEU A 32 0.81 3.60 -0.20
CA LEU A 32 2.18 4.10 -0.34
C LEU A 32 2.20 5.50 -0.97
N MET A 33 1.30 5.80 -1.91
CA MET A 33 1.16 7.15 -2.48
C MET A 33 0.43 8.13 -1.55
N GLY A 34 -0.19 7.67 -0.47
CA GLY A 34 -1.00 8.49 0.43
C GLY A 34 -2.36 8.92 -0.14
N LYS A 35 -2.78 8.36 -1.29
CA LYS A 35 -4.03 8.74 -1.98
C LYS A 35 -5.30 8.37 -1.21
N HIS A 36 -5.18 7.52 -0.19
CA HIS A 36 -6.26 7.21 0.75
C HIS A 36 -6.47 8.31 1.81
N LYS A 37 -5.49 9.19 2.03
CA LYS A 37 -5.61 10.28 3.00
C LYS A 37 -6.22 11.53 2.34
N PRO A 38 -7.11 12.27 3.03
CA PRO A 38 -7.63 13.55 2.54
C PRO A 38 -6.55 14.64 2.42
N THR A 39 -5.38 14.43 3.04
CA THR A 39 -4.22 15.33 3.00
C THR A 39 -3.30 15.10 1.80
N TYR A 40 -3.64 14.17 0.90
CA TYR A 40 -2.83 13.84 -0.28
C TYR A 40 -2.44 15.09 -1.06
N THR A 41 -1.14 15.26 -1.27
CA THR A 41 -0.56 16.36 -2.03
C THR A 41 0.43 15.75 -3.04
N PRO A 42 0.19 15.81 -4.36
CA PRO A 42 0.95 15.02 -5.35
C PRO A 42 2.47 15.19 -5.35
N HIS A 43 2.97 16.32 -4.83
CA HIS A 43 4.39 16.67 -4.79
C HIS A 43 5.02 16.50 -3.40
N VAL A 44 4.28 15.95 -2.44
CA VAL A 44 4.74 15.68 -1.07
C VAL A 44 4.52 14.21 -0.78
N ASP A 45 5.50 13.54 -0.19
CA ASP A 45 5.31 12.19 0.32
C ASP A 45 4.34 12.25 1.51
N THR A 46 3.11 11.78 1.27
CA THR A 46 2.06 11.66 2.30
C THR A 46 1.71 10.21 2.59
N GLY A 47 2.50 9.27 2.05
CA GLY A 47 2.26 7.83 2.11
C GLY A 47 2.29 7.26 3.51
N ASP A 48 1.90 6.01 3.63
CA ASP A 48 2.13 5.21 4.84
C ASP A 48 3.08 4.06 4.52
N TYR A 49 3.71 3.50 5.54
CA TYR A 49 4.55 2.33 5.41
C TYR A 49 3.69 1.06 5.45
N VAL A 50 4.04 0.09 4.61
CA VAL A 50 3.31 -1.18 4.53
C VAL A 50 4.28 -2.34 4.70
N ILE A 51 4.01 -3.19 5.69
CA ILE A 51 4.67 -4.47 5.90
C ILE A 51 3.71 -5.56 5.43
N VAL A 52 4.13 -6.38 4.48
CA VAL A 52 3.32 -7.50 3.98
C VAL A 52 3.81 -8.80 4.60
N VAL A 53 2.90 -9.60 5.14
CA VAL A 53 3.18 -10.91 5.78
C VAL A 53 2.44 -12.04 5.05
N ASN A 54 2.87 -13.30 5.30
CA ASN A 54 2.31 -14.51 4.65
C ASN A 54 2.34 -14.48 3.12
N CYS A 55 3.38 -13.86 2.53
CA CYS A 55 3.54 -13.73 1.09
C CYS A 55 3.65 -15.09 0.36
N ASP A 56 4.04 -16.16 1.05
CA ASP A 56 4.09 -17.53 0.53
C ASP A 56 2.71 -18.10 0.17
N ARG A 57 1.63 -17.55 0.74
CA ARG A 57 0.25 -18.00 0.54
C ARG A 57 -0.56 -17.14 -0.45
N ILE A 58 0.11 -16.20 -1.11
CA ILE A 58 -0.52 -15.31 -2.07
C ILE A 58 -0.87 -16.05 -3.37
N LYS A 59 -1.95 -15.63 -4.04
CA LYS A 59 -2.45 -16.28 -5.26
C LYS A 59 -2.13 -15.47 -6.50
N PHE A 60 -1.69 -16.18 -7.54
CA PHE A 60 -1.58 -15.64 -8.89
C PHE A 60 -2.77 -16.13 -9.71
N SER A 61 -3.44 -15.23 -10.43
CA SER A 61 -4.61 -15.57 -11.26
C SER A 61 -4.25 -15.89 -12.71
N GLY A 62 -2.96 -15.85 -13.08
CA GLY A 62 -2.50 -16.17 -14.43
C GLY A 62 -2.48 -17.67 -14.68
N LYS A 63 -2.95 -18.10 -15.87
CA LYS A 63 -2.69 -19.45 -16.38
C LYS A 63 -1.19 -19.56 -16.72
N GLY A 64 -0.35 -20.00 -15.80
CA GLY A 64 1.08 -20.19 -16.09
C GLY A 64 2.04 -20.04 -14.93
N LEU A 65 1.57 -20.19 -13.69
CA LEU A 65 2.43 -20.48 -12.54
C LEU A 65 2.06 -21.86 -11.99
#